data_AF-A0A7C2JMM9-F1
#
_entry.id   AF-A0A7C2JMM9-F1
#
_cell.length_a   1.000
_cell.length_b   1.000
_cell.length_c   1.000
_cell.angle_alpha   90.00
_cell.angle_beta   90.00
_cell.angle_gamma   90.00
#
_symmetry.space_group_name_H-M   'P 1'
#
loop_
_entity.id
_entity.type
_entity.pdbx_description
1 polymer ?
#
loop_
_entity_poly.entity_id
_entity_poly.type
_entity_poly.pdbx_seq_one_letter_code
_entity_poly.pdbx_strand_id
1 'polypeptide(L)'
;SVVAAIDQELPRVGIASGASIYPFAWNILLAARNEGLGGTLTTMPIAQEPDLQALLHLPPHIAVATIITLGRPARQLTRLRRRPVEAFATLERYDGPPFTRPS
;
A
#
# COMPACT_ATOMS: atom_id res chain seq x y z
N SER A 1 -7.56 -21.56 -0.95
CA SER A 1 -6.15 -21.21 -0.72
C SER A 1 -6.09 -20.47 0.60
N VAL A 2 -5.45 -21.03 1.63
CA VAL A 2 -5.39 -20.37 2.94
C VAL A 2 -4.13 -19.51 2.98
N VAL A 3 -4.30 -18.19 3.02
CA VAL A 3 -3.21 -17.27 3.38
C VAL A 3 -2.97 -17.46 4.87
N ALA A 4 -1.72 -17.73 5.27
CA ALA A 4 -1.36 -17.84 6.68
C ALA A 4 -1.56 -16.48 7.36
N ALA A 5 -2.63 -16.37 8.14
CA ALA A 5 -3.03 -15.17 8.86
C ALA A 5 -2.52 -15.26 10.30
N ILE A 6 -1.26 -14.88 10.52
CA ILE A 6 -0.61 -15.01 11.84
C ILE A 6 -1.30 -14.22 12.96
N ASP A 7 -2.14 -13.25 12.60
CA ASP A 7 -2.89 -12.42 13.53
C ASP A 7 -4.40 -12.72 13.56
N GLN A 8 -4.83 -13.85 12.98
CA GLN A 8 -6.24 -14.26 12.91
C GLN A 8 -6.92 -14.48 14.27
N GLU A 9 -6.14 -14.76 15.31
CA GLU A 9 -6.64 -15.02 16.66
C GLU A 9 -6.73 -13.75 17.53
N LEU A 10 -6.29 -12.60 17.03
CA LEU A 10 -6.39 -11.34 17.77
C LEU A 10 -7.80 -10.74 17.68
N PRO A 11 -8.29 -10.04 18.72
CA PRO A 11 -9.61 -9.41 18.74
C PRO A 11 -9.64 -8.10 17.93
N ARG A 12 -9.12 -8.13 16.69
CA ARG A 12 -9.09 -7.02 15.74
C ARG A 12 -9.16 -7.56 14.31
N VAL A 13 -9.37 -6.68 13.33
CA VAL A 13 -9.23 -7.04 11.91
C VAL A 13 -7.79 -7.53 11.64
N GLY A 14 -7.67 -8.63 10.89
CA GLY A 14 -6.37 -9.15 10.45
C GLY A 14 -5.67 -8.18 9.51
N ILE A 15 -4.38 -7.92 9.77
CA ILE A 15 -3.56 -6.93 9.06
C ILE A 15 -2.38 -7.64 8.37
N ALA A 16 -1.86 -8.73 8.95
CA ALA A 16 -0.64 -9.37 8.45
C ALA A 16 -0.86 -10.16 7.16
N SER A 17 -2.06 -10.72 6.96
CA SER A 17 -2.43 -11.45 5.76
C SER A 17 -2.28 -10.59 4.51
N GLY A 18 -1.39 -10.97 3.60
CA GLY A 18 -1.15 -10.21 2.38
C GLY A 18 -0.28 -8.96 2.56
N ALA A 19 0.44 -8.83 3.69
CA ALA A 19 1.33 -7.69 3.94
C ALA A 19 2.40 -7.47 2.84
N SER A 20 2.74 -8.50 2.07
CA SER A 20 3.68 -8.42 0.94
C SER A 20 3.12 -7.69 -0.30
N ILE A 21 1.79 -7.55 -0.42
CA ILE A 21 1.15 -7.03 -1.63
C ILE A 21 1.41 -5.53 -1.81
N TYR A 22 1.29 -4.73 -0.74
CA TYR A 22 1.50 -3.27 -0.84
C TYR A 22 2.96 -2.88 -1.14
N PRO A 23 3.99 -3.49 -0.52
CA PRO A 23 5.38 -3.29 -0.95
C PRO A 23 5.62 -3.64 -2.42
N PHE A 24 5.03 -4.74 -2.91
CA PHE A 24 5.11 -5.09 -4.33
C PHE A 24 4.45 -4.02 -5.23
N ALA A 25 3.24 -3.58 -4.87
CA ALA A 25 2.54 -2.53 -5.60
C ALA A 25 3.31 -1.19 -5.59
N TRP A 26 3.96 -0.85 -4.48
CA TRP A 26 4.85 0.31 -4.40
C TRP A 26 6.07 0.17 -5.29
N ASN A 27 6.69 -1.01 -5.39
CA ASN A 27 7.80 -1.24 -6.30
C ASN A 27 7.38 -1.00 -7.76
N ILE A 28 6.18 -1.43 -8.16
CA ILE A 28 5.63 -1.12 -9.49
C ILE A 28 5.50 0.39 -9.70
N LEU A 29 4.95 1.12 -8.72
CA LEU A 29 4.79 2.57 -8.82
C LEU A 29 6.14 3.31 -8.87
N LEU A 30 7.14 2.85 -8.13
CA LEU A 30 8.49 3.39 -8.15
C LEU A 30 9.16 3.15 -9.52
N ALA A 31 9.03 1.94 -10.07
CA ALA A 31 9.51 1.62 -11.41
C ALA A 31 8.79 2.47 -12.47
N ALA A 32 7.46 2.57 -12.41
CA ALA A 32 6.68 3.42 -13.31
C ALA A 32 7.13 4.88 -13.24
N ARG A 33 7.42 5.39 -12.04
CA ARG A 33 7.96 6.75 -11.85
C ARG A 33 9.33 6.93 -12.50
N ASN A 34 10.20 5.93 -12.45
CA ASN A 34 11.50 5.96 -13.13
C ASN A 34 11.33 6.04 -14.67
N GLU A 35 10.32 5.35 -15.21
CA GLU A 35 9.96 5.39 -16.64
C GLU A 35 9.18 6.66 -17.06
N GLY A 36 9.08 7.66 -16.17
CA GLY A 36 8.36 8.91 -16.44
C GLY A 36 6.84 8.80 -16.40
N LEU A 37 6.30 7.68 -15.92
CA LEU A 37 4.87 7.51 -15.69
C LEU A 37 4.45 8.07 -14.32
N GLY A 38 3.18 8.44 -14.22
CA GLY A 38 2.50 8.71 -12.97
C GLY A 38 1.56 7.56 -12.65
N GLY A 39 1.35 7.29 -11.37
CA GLY A 39 0.41 6.27 -10.95
C GLY A 39 -0.15 6.50 -9.56
N THR A 40 -1.34 5.93 -9.33
CA THR A 40 -1.95 5.86 -8.00
C THR A 40 -2.39 4.45 -7.68
N LEU A 41 -2.25 4.11 -6.40
CA LEU A 41 -2.83 2.92 -5.80
C LEU A 41 -4.19 3.29 -5.21
N THR A 42 -5.22 2.48 -5.47
CA THR A 42 -6.55 2.65 -4.85
C THR A 42 -7.14 1.30 -4.45
N THR A 43 -7.81 1.30 -3.30
CA THR A 43 -8.50 0.14 -2.73
C THR A 43 -10.02 0.30 -2.74
N MET A 44 -10.54 1.47 -3.11
CA MET A 44 -11.99 1.74 -3.10
C MET A 44 -12.82 0.70 -3.89
N PRO A 45 -12.38 0.23 -5.08
CA PRO A 45 -13.17 -0.74 -5.85
C PRO A 45 -13.27 -2.13 -5.21
N ILE A 46 -12.42 -2.46 -4.24
CA ILE A 46 -12.45 -3.74 -3.53
C ILE A 46 -13.76 -3.90 -2.74
N ALA A 47 -14.41 -2.79 -2.35
CA ALA A 47 -15.73 -2.83 -1.73
C ALA A 47 -16.79 -3.50 -2.63
N GLN A 48 -16.56 -3.56 -3.95
CA GLN A 48 -17.40 -4.25 -4.95
C GLN A 48 -16.61 -5.37 -5.64
N GLU A 49 -15.78 -6.10 -4.88
CA GLU A 49 -14.95 -7.18 -5.40
C GLU A 49 -15.72 -8.21 -6.26
N PRO A 50 -16.95 -8.64 -5.94
CA PRO A 50 -17.70 -9.55 -6.80
C PRO A 50 -17.96 -8.99 -8.21
N ASP A 51 -18.32 -7.70 -8.31
CA ASP A 51 -18.53 -7.04 -9.60
C ASP A 51 -17.22 -6.90 -10.37
N LEU A 52 -16.12 -6.64 -9.66
CA LEU A 52 -14.79 -6.56 -10.25
C LEU A 52 -14.29 -7.93 -10.75
N GLN A 53 -14.54 -9.00 -9.99
CA GLN A 53 -14.25 -10.36 -10.40
C GLN A 53 -15.04 -10.73 -11.65
N ALA A 54 -16.35 -10.40 -11.71
CA ALA A 54 -17.16 -10.63 -12.88
C ALA A 54 -16.66 -9.83 -14.09
N LEU A 55 -16.38 -8.53 -13.92
CA LEU A 55 -15.93 -7.63 -14.98
C LEU A 55 -14.59 -8.06 -15.60
N LEU A 56 -13.67 -8.55 -14.78
CA LEU A 56 -12.33 -8.97 -15.20
C LEU A 56 -12.22 -10.49 -15.45
N HIS A 57 -13.33 -11.22 -15.34
CA HIS A 57 -13.39 -12.67 -15.42
C HIS A 57 -12.39 -13.38 -14.48
N LEU A 58 -12.24 -12.87 -13.26
CA LEU A 58 -11.38 -13.47 -12.24
C LEU A 58 -12.02 -14.74 -11.66
N PRO A 59 -11.22 -15.79 -11.38
CA PRO A 59 -11.70 -16.93 -10.62
C PRO A 59 -12.20 -16.52 -9.22
N PRO A 60 -13.26 -17.15 -8.67
CA PRO A 60 -13.84 -16.77 -7.37
C PRO A 60 -12.87 -16.84 -6.18
N HIS A 61 -11.79 -17.62 -6.30
CA HIS A 61 -10.79 -17.78 -5.25
C HIS A 61 -9.66 -16.75 -5.31
N ILE A 62 -9.70 -15.82 -6.27
CA ILE A 62 -8.71 -14.75 -6.44
C ILE A 62 -9.28 -13.47 -5.84
N ALA A 63 -8.68 -13.02 -4.75
CA ALA A 63 -9.01 -11.74 -4.12
C ALA A 63 -8.27 -10.58 -4.80
N VAL A 64 -8.91 -9.42 -4.85
CA VAL A 64 -8.34 -8.16 -5.32
C VAL A 64 -7.88 -7.35 -4.12
N ALA A 65 -6.56 -7.20 -3.98
CA ALA A 65 -5.98 -6.46 -2.87
C ALA A 65 -5.75 -4.97 -3.16
N THR A 66 -5.62 -4.59 -4.44
CA THR A 66 -5.50 -3.19 -4.85
C THR A 66 -5.64 -3.05 -6.37
N ILE A 67 -5.96 -1.84 -6.82
CA ILE A 67 -5.86 -1.43 -8.23
C ILE A 67 -4.75 -0.39 -8.36
N ILE A 68 -3.94 -0.53 -9.42
CA ILE A 68 -2.93 0.46 -9.81
C ILE A 68 -3.38 1.09 -11.11
N THR A 69 -3.55 2.41 -11.11
CA THR A 69 -3.74 3.18 -12.34
C THR A 69 -2.41 3.81 -12.74
N LEU A 70 -2.05 3.71 -14.02
CA LEU A 70 -0.82 4.26 -14.58
C LEU A 70 -1.14 5.11 -15.82
N GLY A 71 -0.34 6.14 -16.06
CA GLY A 71 -0.46 6.96 -17.26
C GLY A 71 0.71 7.92 -17.42
N ARG A 72 0.73 8.64 -18.55
CA ARG A 72 1.70 9.73 -18.76
C ARG A 72 1.17 11.02 -18.13
N PRO A 73 1.83 11.55 -17.09
CA PRO A 73 1.34 12.74 -16.41
C PRO A 73 1.63 13.96 -17.26
N ALA A 74 0.66 14.88 -17.39
CA ALA A 74 0.89 16.18 -18.03
C ALA A 74 1.96 17.01 -17.28
N ARG A 75 2.11 16.78 -15.98
CA ARG A 75 3.15 17.37 -15.13
C ARG A 75 3.57 16.41 -14.03
N GLN A 76 4.87 16.15 -13.92
CA GLN A 76 5.42 15.34 -12.84
C GLN A 76 5.56 16.16 -11.56
N LEU A 77 4.89 15.73 -10.48
CA LEU A 77 5.05 16.36 -9.17
C LEU A 77 6.39 15.95 -8.56
N THR A 78 7.23 16.93 -8.26
CA THR A 78 8.59 16.73 -7.69
C THR A 78 8.73 17.19 -6.24
N ARG A 79 7.87 18.11 -5.78
CA ARG A 79 7.86 18.59 -4.39
C ARG A 79 6.58 18.17 -3.69
N LEU A 80 6.65 17.05 -2.98
CA LEU A 80 5.61 16.62 -2.06
C LEU A 80 6.01 17.05 -0.65
N ARG A 81 5.09 17.68 0.09
CA ARG A 81 5.31 17.96 1.50
C ARG A 81 5.05 16.69 2.30
N ARG A 82 5.99 16.37 3.19
CA ARG A 82 5.89 15.32 4.20
C ARG A 82 6.24 15.95 5.54
N ARG A 83 5.70 15.42 6.64
CA ARG A 83 6.14 15.81 7.97
C ARG A 83 7.60 15.37 8.14
N PRO A 84 8.43 16.13 8.87
CA PRO A 84 9.77 15.65 9.26
C PRO A 84 9.65 14.35 10.05
N VAL A 85 10.63 13.45 9.93
CA VAL A 85 10.60 12.12 10.57
C VAL A 85 10.56 12.23 12.10
N GLU A 86 11.22 13.25 12.62
CA GLU A 86 11.28 13.64 14.03
C GLU A 86 9.87 13.94 14.61
N ALA A 87 8.87 14.21 13.76
CA ALA A 87 7.51 14.51 14.21
C ALA A 87 6.61 13.28 14.41
N PHE A 88 7.07 12.06 14.08
CA PHE A 88 6.25 10.85 14.20
C PHE A 88 7.02 9.57 14.51
N ALA A 89 8.36 9.57 14.45
CA ALA A 89 9.18 8.42 14.82
C ALA A 89 9.69 8.53 16.26
N THR A 90 9.63 7.43 17.00
CA THR A 90 10.18 7.28 18.35
C THR A 90 11.22 6.16 18.37
N LEU A 91 12.16 6.22 19.32
CA LEU A 91 13.19 5.21 19.52
C LEU A 91 12.71 4.15 20.51
N GLU A 92 12.98 2.88 20.20
CA GLU A 92 12.72 1.67 21.01
C GLU A 92 11.24 1.36 21.34
N ARG A 93 10.49 2.33 21.86
CA ARG A 93 9.10 2.20 22.30
C ARG A 93 8.22 3.25 21.67
N TYR A 94 6.92 2.98 21.62
CA TYR A 94 5.92 3.93 21.11
C TYR A 94 5.89 5.25 21.90
N ASP A 95 6.09 5.18 23.22
CA ASP A 95 6.18 6.33 24.14
C ASP A 95 7.64 6.72 24.46
N GLY A 96 8.60 6.21 23.67
CA GLY A 96 10.01 6.46 23.85
C GLY A 96 10.46 7.87 23.44
N PRO A 97 11.76 8.17 23.58
CA PRO A 97 12.31 9.43 23.11
C PRO A 97 12.02 9.65 21.61
N PRO A 98 11.75 10.88 21.17
CA PRO A 98 11.58 11.18 19.76
C PRO A 98 12.88 10.91 18.99
N PHE A 99 12.76 10.44 17.75
CA PHE A 99 13.90 10.38 16.85
C PHE A 99 14.44 11.79 16.62
N THR A 100 15.75 11.95 16.81
CA THR A 100 16.48 13.19 16.50
C THR A 100 17.51 12.91 15.42
N ARG A 101 17.68 13.84 14.49
CA ARG A 101 18.71 13.70 13.45
C ARG A 101 20.09 13.77 14.11
N PRO A 102 21.00 12.82 13.82
CA PRO A 102 22.40 12.97 14.20
C PRO A 102 22.95 14.27 13.59
N SER A 103 23.68 15.02 14.41
CA SER A 103 24.43 16.22 13.99
C SER A 103 25.55 15.89 13.01
#